data_AF-A0A9D5A4T0-F1
#
_entry.id   AF-A0A9D5A4T0-F1
#
_cell.length_a   1.000
_cell.length_b   1.000
_cell.length_c   1.000
_cell.angle_alpha   90.00
_cell.angle_beta   90.00
_cell.angle_gamma   90.00
#
_symmetry.space_group_name_H-M   'P 1'
#
loop_
_entity.id
_entity.type
_entity.pdbx_description
1 polymer ?
#
loop_
_entity_poly.entity_id
_entity_poly.type
_entity_poly.pdbx_seq_one_letter_code
_entity_poly.pdbx_strand_id
1 'polypeptide(L)'
;MTIVDTPGTNVILQRQQRLTEEFVPRADLLLFVISADRPLTGSEVAFLRYSQQWKKKVVFVLNKADIYQNNHELEEAMSFIKDNIKRLLNTENVILYPVSARSALEAKLMATSSFGKHNEELSVSGSQYGPSSFHELEKFLYSFLDGSTIAGMDRMRLKLETPVGIADRLISACETLVTQDYRCAKQDLIAINGVVNSVDDFALNMEIESLSWRRQTLSMIESTKSRVVELVEATMQLSNLDTIASYVFKGEKRTMPATSRIQNDIIDPSVSSVQKILAEYENWLCSKNAEQGRLCKESFEKRWSSLIHENSQMSFETYELLKKGDQAGYRVIENFSSSAVSKSFEQEVREMILGTFGQLGVAGFSASLLTSVLQTTLEDLLALGICSVGGYIAISNFPARRQSVIDKVKKKADALAYELEEAMKRDLAEAVENLDTFVRAIGKPYQDQAQHRLNKLDEIQEEISNSEKKLRTLQVEIQNLHVS
;
A
#
# COMPACT_ATOMS: atom_id res chain seq x y z
N MET A 1 -44.56 -24.31 -26.72
CA MET A 1 -43.78 -24.45 -27.97
C MET A 1 -43.95 -23.18 -28.77
N THR A 2 -42.87 -22.54 -29.19
CA THR A 2 -42.91 -21.39 -30.09
C THR A 2 -42.33 -21.82 -31.42
N ILE A 3 -43.12 -21.75 -32.48
CA ILE A 3 -42.65 -22.00 -33.85
C ILE A 3 -42.44 -20.64 -34.51
N VAL A 4 -41.25 -20.43 -35.07
CA VAL A 4 -40.92 -19.24 -35.85
C VAL A 4 -40.78 -19.67 -37.30
N ASP A 5 -41.72 -19.25 -38.13
CA ASP A 5 -41.64 -19.46 -39.59
C ASP A 5 -40.77 -18.35 -40.20
N THR A 6 -39.66 -18.75 -40.81
CA THR A 6 -38.68 -17.82 -41.37
C THR A 6 -38.85 -17.72 -42.88
N PRO A 7 -38.70 -16.53 -43.50
CA PRO A 7 -38.72 -16.40 -44.96
C PRO A 7 -37.71 -17.34 -45.63
N GLY A 8 -38.06 -17.90 -46.79
CA GLY A 8 -37.20 -18.85 -47.51
C GLY A 8 -35.83 -18.27 -47.89
N THR A 9 -34.85 -19.14 -48.11
CA THR A 9 -33.47 -18.76 -48.47
C THR A 9 -33.34 -18.20 -49.89
N ASN A 10 -34.39 -18.27 -50.72
CA ASN A 10 -34.42 -17.80 -52.11
C ASN A 10 -34.93 -16.36 -52.28
N VAL A 11 -34.99 -15.57 -51.22
CA VAL A 11 -35.50 -14.20 -51.29
C VAL A 11 -34.39 -13.24 -51.71
N ILE A 12 -34.64 -12.48 -52.78
CA ILE A 12 -33.77 -11.44 -53.34
C ILE A 12 -33.50 -10.28 -52.34
N LEU A 13 -34.32 -10.13 -51.29
CA LEU A 13 -34.17 -9.06 -50.28
C LEU A 13 -33.27 -9.47 -49.10
N GLN A 14 -32.08 -8.87 -49.02
CA GLN A 14 -31.12 -8.99 -47.90
C GLN A 14 -31.72 -8.77 -46.50
N ARG A 15 -32.80 -7.98 -46.39
CA ARG A 15 -33.44 -7.68 -45.09
C ARG A 15 -34.15 -8.91 -44.49
N GLN A 16 -34.69 -9.81 -45.32
CA GLN A 16 -35.38 -11.02 -44.84
C GLN A 16 -34.39 -12.10 -44.41
N GLN A 17 -33.23 -12.18 -45.08
CA GLN A 17 -32.15 -13.07 -44.67
C GLN A 17 -31.59 -12.70 -43.27
N ARG A 18 -31.43 -11.40 -42.98
CA ARG A 18 -30.99 -10.93 -41.65
C ARG A 18 -31.94 -11.32 -40.52
N LEU A 19 -33.25 -11.35 -40.78
CA LEU A 19 -34.23 -11.77 -39.77
C LEU A 19 -34.06 -13.27 -39.43
N THR A 20 -33.89 -14.13 -40.44
CA THR A 20 -33.62 -15.56 -40.22
C THR A 20 -32.31 -15.76 -39.45
N GLU A 21 -31.26 -15.00 -39.76
CA GLU A 21 -29.96 -15.05 -39.09
C GLU A 21 -30.04 -14.65 -37.59
N GLU A 22 -30.95 -13.76 -37.21
CA GLU A 22 -31.15 -13.34 -35.81
C GLU A 22 -31.82 -14.42 -34.94
N PHE A 23 -32.65 -15.28 -35.54
CA PHE A 23 -33.37 -16.33 -34.80
C PHE A 23 -32.56 -17.62 -34.65
N VAL A 24 -31.64 -17.92 -35.56
CA VAL A 24 -30.81 -19.14 -35.52
C VAL A 24 -30.05 -19.32 -34.18
N PRO A 25 -29.40 -18.29 -33.60
CA PRO A 25 -28.71 -18.41 -32.31
C PRO A 25 -29.64 -18.74 -31.14
N ARG A 26 -30.91 -18.33 -31.24
CA ARG A 26 -31.93 -18.45 -30.18
C ARG A 26 -32.76 -19.72 -30.29
N ALA A 27 -32.66 -20.45 -31.40
CA ALA A 27 -33.42 -21.67 -31.63
C ALA A 27 -32.86 -22.86 -30.82
N ASP A 28 -33.77 -23.70 -30.33
CA ASP A 28 -33.48 -24.96 -29.65
C ASP A 28 -33.29 -26.11 -30.65
N LEU A 29 -34.02 -26.03 -31.76
CA LEU A 29 -34.05 -26.97 -32.85
C LEU A 29 -34.28 -26.21 -34.16
N LEU A 30 -33.47 -26.50 -35.17
CA LEU A 30 -33.67 -25.99 -36.52
C LEU A 30 -34.34 -27.08 -37.35
N LEU A 31 -35.56 -26.83 -37.82
CA LEU A 31 -36.23 -27.67 -38.80
C LEU A 31 -35.90 -27.14 -40.21
N PHE A 32 -35.01 -27.83 -40.90
CA PHE A 32 -34.56 -27.41 -42.23
C PHE A 32 -35.34 -28.16 -43.30
N VAL A 33 -36.30 -27.48 -43.93
CA VAL A 33 -37.19 -28.07 -44.94
C VAL A 33 -36.55 -27.96 -46.32
N ILE A 34 -36.31 -29.11 -46.95
CA ILE A 34 -35.74 -29.26 -48.30
C ILE A 34 -36.84 -29.76 -49.24
N SER A 35 -36.94 -29.21 -50.45
CA SER A 35 -37.87 -29.72 -51.47
C SER A 35 -37.27 -30.92 -52.21
N ALA A 36 -38.00 -32.03 -52.30
CA ALA A 36 -37.60 -33.23 -53.04
C ALA A 36 -37.32 -32.98 -54.54
N ASP A 37 -38.05 -32.05 -55.15
CA ASP A 37 -37.89 -31.65 -56.56
C ASP A 37 -36.51 -31.00 -56.85
N ARG A 38 -35.98 -30.23 -55.89
CA ARG A 38 -34.69 -29.52 -56.02
C ARG A 38 -33.97 -29.48 -54.67
N PRO A 39 -33.36 -30.60 -54.26
CA PRO A 39 -32.72 -30.65 -52.97
C PRO A 39 -31.40 -29.87 -52.97
N LEU A 40 -31.11 -29.18 -51.86
CA LEU A 40 -29.82 -28.53 -51.57
C LEU A 40 -29.43 -27.46 -52.62
N THR A 41 -30.27 -26.45 -52.80
CA THR A 41 -29.94 -25.31 -53.66
C THR A 41 -28.73 -24.51 -53.13
N GLY A 42 -28.07 -23.71 -53.98
CA GLY A 42 -26.87 -22.95 -53.56
C GLY A 42 -27.11 -22.01 -52.38
N SER A 43 -28.29 -21.40 -52.29
CA SER A 43 -28.71 -20.55 -51.17
C SER A 43 -28.95 -21.36 -49.89
N GLU A 44 -29.54 -22.55 -49.97
CA GLU A 44 -29.72 -23.49 -48.85
C GLU A 44 -28.36 -23.96 -48.30
N VAL A 45 -27.42 -24.31 -49.17
CA VAL A 45 -26.06 -24.71 -48.77
C VAL A 45 -25.31 -23.56 -48.09
N ALA A 46 -25.43 -22.33 -48.60
CA ALA A 46 -24.81 -21.16 -47.99
C ALA A 46 -25.38 -20.90 -46.58
N PHE A 47 -26.70 -21.02 -46.41
CA PHE A 47 -27.34 -20.86 -45.10
C PHE A 47 -26.95 -21.97 -44.13
N LEU A 48 -26.87 -23.23 -44.58
CA LEU A 48 -26.42 -24.33 -43.74
C LEU A 48 -24.99 -24.12 -43.23
N ARG A 49 -24.08 -23.63 -44.09
CA ARG A 49 -22.73 -23.23 -43.69
C ARG A 49 -22.73 -22.11 -42.66
N TYR A 50 -23.59 -21.10 -42.83
CA TYR A 50 -23.74 -20.04 -41.83
C TYR A 50 -24.25 -20.60 -40.49
N SER A 51 -25.23 -21.51 -40.50
CA SER A 51 -25.83 -22.06 -39.28
C SER A 51 -24.86 -22.91 -38.45
N GLN A 52 -23.82 -23.49 -39.08
CA GLN A 52 -22.82 -24.32 -38.43
C GLN A 52 -22.09 -23.66 -37.26
N GLN A 53 -21.79 -22.37 -37.40
CA GLN A 53 -21.03 -21.64 -36.38
C GLN A 53 -21.74 -21.63 -35.01
N TRP A 54 -23.07 -21.83 -35.01
CA TRP A 54 -23.90 -21.85 -33.82
C TRP A 54 -24.06 -23.23 -33.17
N LYS A 55 -23.52 -24.29 -33.80
CA LYS A 55 -23.54 -25.69 -33.32
C LYS A 55 -24.93 -26.16 -32.82
N LYS A 56 -26.00 -25.70 -33.48
CA LYS A 56 -27.38 -26.06 -33.12
C LYS A 56 -27.74 -27.42 -33.68
N LYS A 57 -28.68 -28.11 -33.01
CA LYS A 57 -29.26 -29.36 -33.50
C LYS A 57 -30.15 -29.04 -34.71
N VAL A 58 -29.83 -29.63 -35.86
CA VAL A 58 -30.58 -29.47 -37.11
C VAL A 58 -31.27 -30.79 -37.46
N VAL A 59 -32.55 -30.72 -37.78
CA VAL A 59 -33.34 -31.84 -38.30
C VAL A 59 -33.79 -31.48 -39.70
N PHE A 60 -33.46 -32.35 -40.64
CA PHE A 60 -33.77 -32.16 -42.05
C PHE A 60 -35.09 -32.81 -42.39
N VAL A 61 -35.90 -32.09 -43.16
CA VAL A 61 -37.23 -32.55 -43.60
C VAL A 61 -37.26 -32.47 -45.12
N LEU A 62 -37.26 -33.63 -45.79
CA LEU A 62 -37.37 -33.71 -47.24
C LEU A 62 -38.86 -33.70 -47.62
N ASN A 63 -39.40 -32.52 -47.92
CA ASN A 63 -40.80 -32.33 -48.26
C ASN A 63 -41.08 -32.62 -49.74
N LYS A 64 -42.34 -32.92 -50.06
CA LYS A 64 -42.81 -33.40 -51.38
C LYS A 64 -42.27 -34.78 -51.76
N ALA A 65 -42.05 -35.65 -50.77
CA ALA A 65 -41.61 -37.02 -51.01
C ALA A 65 -42.61 -37.83 -51.88
N ASP A 66 -43.87 -37.38 -51.98
CA ASP A 66 -44.90 -37.93 -52.88
C ASP A 66 -44.61 -37.76 -54.37
N ILE A 67 -43.58 -36.98 -54.74
CA ILE A 67 -43.09 -36.89 -56.14
C ILE A 67 -42.44 -38.21 -56.57
N TYR A 68 -41.79 -38.93 -55.65
CA TYR A 68 -41.15 -40.20 -55.96
C TYR A 68 -42.19 -41.31 -56.05
N GLN A 69 -42.16 -42.06 -57.14
CA GLN A 69 -43.11 -43.13 -57.40
C GLN A 69 -42.65 -44.48 -56.80
N ASN A 70 -41.33 -44.63 -56.62
CA ASN A 70 -40.67 -45.86 -56.18
C ASN A 70 -39.80 -45.63 -54.93
N ASN A 71 -39.76 -46.62 -54.03
CA ASN A 71 -38.96 -46.56 -52.80
C ASN A 71 -37.46 -46.43 -53.06
N HIS A 72 -36.98 -47.10 -54.11
CA HIS A 72 -35.58 -47.05 -54.49
C HIS A 72 -35.12 -45.63 -54.86
N GLU A 73 -35.95 -44.87 -55.57
CA GLU A 73 -35.65 -43.48 -55.95
C GLU A 73 -35.60 -42.55 -54.72
N LEU A 74 -36.51 -42.76 -53.78
CA LEU A 74 -36.52 -42.02 -52.52
C LEU A 74 -35.28 -42.33 -51.67
N GLU A 75 -34.91 -43.61 -51.55
CA GLU A 75 -33.72 -44.04 -50.80
C GLU A 75 -32.43 -43.50 -51.41
N GLU A 76 -32.30 -43.53 -52.74
CA GLU A 76 -31.16 -42.95 -53.47
C GLU A 76 -31.07 -41.43 -53.23
N ALA A 77 -32.18 -40.72 -53.35
CA ALA A 77 -32.25 -39.28 -53.06
C ALA A 77 -31.90 -38.98 -51.59
N MET A 78 -32.40 -39.76 -50.64
CA MET A 78 -32.09 -39.61 -49.22
C MET A 78 -30.62 -39.90 -48.92
N SER A 79 -30.01 -40.92 -49.54
CA SER A 79 -28.59 -41.21 -49.38
C SER A 79 -27.74 -40.07 -49.92
N PHE A 80 -28.05 -39.60 -51.13
CA PHE A 80 -27.36 -38.47 -51.74
C PHE A 80 -27.42 -37.20 -50.87
N ILE A 81 -28.60 -36.88 -50.33
CA ILE A 81 -28.78 -35.71 -49.46
C ILE A 81 -28.02 -35.90 -48.14
N LYS A 82 -28.12 -37.07 -47.50
CA LYS A 82 -27.39 -37.37 -46.26
C LYS A 82 -25.88 -37.24 -46.44
N ASP A 83 -25.32 -37.79 -47.50
CA ASP A 83 -23.88 -37.76 -47.75
C ASP A 83 -23.38 -36.33 -48.04
N ASN A 84 -24.17 -35.55 -48.79
CA ASN A 84 -23.86 -34.14 -48.99
C ASN A 84 -23.93 -33.33 -47.69
N ILE A 85 -24.94 -33.55 -46.86
CA ILE A 85 -25.07 -32.86 -45.56
C ILE A 85 -23.93 -33.27 -44.62
N LYS A 86 -23.58 -34.56 -44.54
CA LYS A 86 -22.44 -35.05 -43.74
C LYS A 86 -21.15 -34.33 -44.13
N ARG A 87 -20.88 -34.21 -45.43
CA ARG A 87 -19.71 -33.51 -45.97
C ARG A 87 -19.77 -32.00 -45.71
N LEU A 88 -20.94 -31.38 -45.85
CA LEU A 88 -21.12 -29.95 -45.66
C LEU A 88 -21.01 -29.54 -44.20
N LEU A 89 -21.51 -30.39 -43.28
CA LEU A 89 -21.58 -30.08 -41.87
C LEU A 89 -20.49 -30.72 -41.01
N ASN A 90 -19.64 -31.57 -41.61
CA ASN A 90 -18.65 -32.37 -40.89
C ASN A 90 -19.26 -33.09 -39.67
N THR A 91 -20.43 -33.71 -39.88
CA THR A 91 -21.16 -34.43 -38.83
C THR A 91 -21.48 -35.84 -39.31
N GLU A 92 -21.35 -36.82 -38.42
CA GLU A 92 -21.59 -38.24 -38.75
C GLU A 92 -23.09 -38.59 -38.67
N ASN A 93 -23.84 -37.88 -37.81
CA ASN A 93 -25.25 -38.16 -37.52
C ASN A 93 -26.18 -37.11 -38.15
N VAL A 94 -26.74 -37.42 -39.31
CA VAL A 94 -27.73 -36.58 -40.02
C VAL A 94 -29.13 -37.16 -39.84
N ILE A 95 -30.01 -36.40 -39.18
CA ILE A 95 -31.42 -36.74 -39.01
C ILE A 95 -32.20 -36.18 -40.21
N LEU A 96 -32.73 -37.07 -41.07
CA LEU A 96 -33.47 -36.72 -42.28
C LEU A 96 -34.79 -37.51 -42.33
N TYR A 97 -35.92 -36.80 -42.36
CA TYR A 97 -37.25 -37.38 -42.50
C TYR A 97 -37.84 -37.07 -43.88
N PRO A 98 -38.19 -38.07 -44.71
CA PRO A 98 -38.96 -37.86 -45.93
C PRO A 98 -40.42 -37.61 -45.56
N VAL A 99 -41.04 -36.55 -46.07
CA VAL A 99 -42.44 -36.22 -45.74
C VAL A 99 -43.21 -35.76 -46.97
N SER A 100 -44.51 -36.07 -46.99
CA SER A 100 -45.48 -35.39 -47.85
C SER A 100 -46.39 -34.55 -46.98
N ALA A 101 -46.06 -33.26 -46.84
CA ALA A 101 -46.88 -32.34 -46.04
C ALA A 101 -48.33 -32.24 -46.54
N ARG A 102 -48.54 -32.37 -47.86
CA ARG A 102 -49.88 -32.42 -48.47
C ARG A 102 -50.67 -33.63 -47.99
N SER A 103 -50.11 -34.83 -48.14
CA SER A 103 -50.78 -36.07 -47.73
C SER A 103 -51.08 -36.09 -46.22
N ALA A 104 -50.15 -35.59 -45.41
CA ALA A 104 -50.34 -35.47 -43.97
C ALA A 104 -51.45 -34.47 -43.61
N LEU A 105 -51.54 -33.34 -44.31
CA LEU A 105 -52.60 -32.35 -44.10
C LEU A 105 -53.97 -32.91 -44.49
N GLU A 106 -54.08 -33.56 -45.65
CA GLU A 106 -55.31 -34.21 -46.12
C GLU A 106 -55.80 -35.26 -45.13
N ALA A 107 -54.90 -36.14 -44.65
CA ALA A 107 -55.22 -37.15 -43.64
C ALA A 107 -55.75 -36.53 -42.34
N LYS A 108 -55.14 -35.43 -41.87
CA LYS A 108 -55.58 -34.72 -40.66
C LYS A 108 -56.93 -34.01 -40.85
N LEU A 109 -57.19 -33.42 -42.01
CA LEU A 109 -58.47 -32.78 -42.33
C LEU A 109 -59.61 -33.81 -42.49
N MET A 110 -59.31 -34.99 -43.03
CA MET A 110 -60.25 -36.11 -43.08
C MET A 110 -60.54 -36.66 -41.67
N ALA A 111 -59.53 -36.78 -40.81
CA ALA A 111 -59.71 -37.22 -39.43
C ALA A 111 -60.53 -36.23 -38.58
N THR A 112 -60.38 -34.92 -38.78
CA THR A 112 -61.15 -33.88 -38.05
C THR A 112 -62.59 -33.72 -38.54
N SER A 113 -62.87 -33.98 -39.83
CA SER A 113 -64.23 -34.01 -40.38
C SER A 113 -65.01 -35.28 -40.04
N SER A 114 -64.31 -36.34 -39.59
CA SER A 114 -64.88 -37.64 -39.22
C SER A 114 -65.28 -37.77 -37.74
N PHE A 115 -65.31 -36.66 -36.98
CA PHE A 115 -65.65 -36.62 -35.54
C PHE A 115 -67.16 -36.83 -35.28
N GLY A 116 -67.73 -37.87 -35.87
CA GLY A 116 -69.16 -38.21 -35.79
C GLY A 116 -69.56 -39.60 -36.33
N LYS A 117 -68.63 -40.42 -36.85
CA LYS A 117 -68.95 -41.82 -37.20
C LYS A 117 -67.85 -42.76 -36.72
N HIS A 118 -68.27 -43.71 -35.89
CA HIS A 118 -67.43 -44.78 -35.34
C HIS A 118 -66.85 -45.67 -36.43
N ASN A 119 -65.58 -46.05 -36.20
CA ASN A 119 -64.93 -47.31 -36.53
C ASN A 119 -65.28 -47.96 -37.87
N GLU A 120 -64.48 -47.64 -38.88
CA GLU A 120 -64.04 -48.65 -39.85
C GLU A 120 -62.62 -48.30 -40.28
N GLU A 121 -61.74 -49.29 -40.22
CA GLU A 121 -60.36 -49.21 -40.69
C GLU A 121 -60.36 -48.78 -42.16
N LEU A 122 -60.19 -47.47 -42.40
CA LEU A 122 -59.86 -46.97 -43.73
C LEU A 122 -58.42 -47.37 -44.05
N SER A 123 -58.32 -48.59 -44.57
CA SER A 123 -57.21 -49.06 -45.40
C SER A 123 -57.14 -48.17 -46.64
N VAL A 124 -56.46 -47.02 -46.55
CA VAL A 124 -56.09 -46.22 -47.72
C VAL A 124 -54.95 -46.95 -48.42
N SER A 125 -55.35 -47.90 -49.27
CA SER A 125 -54.48 -48.48 -50.30
C SER A 125 -54.22 -47.40 -51.35
N GLY A 126 -53.03 -46.79 -51.32
CA GLY A 126 -52.63 -45.79 -52.31
C GLY A 126 -51.63 -44.73 -51.82
N SER A 127 -50.48 -45.17 -51.28
CA SER A 127 -49.20 -44.46 -51.05
C SER A 127 -48.68 -44.75 -49.64
N GLN A 128 -47.79 -45.73 -49.54
CA GLN A 128 -47.33 -46.31 -48.28
C GLN A 128 -46.44 -45.37 -47.43
N TYR A 129 -46.24 -44.12 -47.87
CA TYR A 129 -45.18 -43.22 -47.37
C TYR A 129 -45.65 -41.83 -46.92
N GLY A 130 -46.89 -41.42 -47.24
CA GLY A 130 -47.36 -40.06 -46.92
C GLY A 130 -47.65 -39.82 -45.43
N PRO A 131 -48.53 -40.61 -44.79
CA PRO A 131 -48.95 -40.40 -43.40
C PRO A 131 -47.97 -40.95 -42.35
N SER A 132 -47.33 -42.10 -42.65
CA SER A 132 -46.42 -42.81 -41.73
C SER A 132 -45.13 -42.05 -41.46
N SER A 133 -44.49 -41.53 -42.51
CA SER A 133 -43.22 -40.81 -42.40
C SER A 133 -43.37 -39.44 -41.73
N PHE A 134 -44.52 -38.78 -41.89
CA PHE A 134 -44.84 -37.55 -41.15
C PHE A 134 -45.06 -37.86 -39.65
N HIS A 135 -45.67 -39.00 -39.33
CA HIS A 135 -45.84 -39.44 -37.94
C HIS A 135 -44.50 -39.71 -37.23
N GLU A 136 -43.49 -40.21 -37.94
CA GLU A 136 -42.13 -40.37 -37.38
C GLU A 136 -41.48 -39.02 -37.02
N LEU A 137 -41.63 -38.01 -37.88
CA LEU A 137 -41.20 -36.64 -37.60
C LEU A 137 -41.94 -36.09 -36.37
N GLU A 138 -43.26 -36.28 -36.28
CA GLU A 138 -44.04 -35.86 -35.11
C GLU A 138 -43.59 -36.55 -33.84
N LYS A 139 -43.37 -37.88 -33.87
CA LYS A 139 -42.88 -38.65 -32.73
C LYS A 139 -41.52 -38.13 -32.24
N PHE A 140 -40.64 -37.76 -33.17
CA PHE A 140 -39.37 -37.11 -32.82
C PHE A 140 -39.59 -35.73 -32.20
N LEU A 141 -40.48 -34.90 -32.75
CA LEU A 141 -40.73 -33.56 -32.21
C LEU A 141 -41.36 -33.64 -30.81
N TYR A 142 -42.31 -34.55 -30.60
CA TYR A 142 -42.91 -34.77 -29.29
C TYR A 142 -41.89 -35.31 -28.29
N SER A 143 -41.03 -36.26 -28.69
CA SER A 143 -39.96 -36.72 -27.79
C SER A 143 -38.98 -35.60 -27.47
N PHE A 144 -38.53 -34.84 -28.47
CA PHE A 144 -37.67 -33.69 -28.24
C PHE A 144 -38.31 -32.66 -27.31
N LEU A 145 -39.61 -32.39 -27.42
CA LEU A 145 -40.36 -31.48 -26.55
C LEU A 145 -40.50 -32.02 -25.12
N ASP A 146 -40.72 -33.32 -24.99
CA ASP A 146 -40.94 -34.02 -23.73
C ASP A 146 -39.64 -34.19 -22.93
N GLY A 147 -39.60 -33.55 -21.76
CA GLY A 147 -38.47 -33.59 -20.83
C GLY A 147 -38.22 -34.95 -20.19
N SER A 148 -39.13 -35.92 -20.32
CA SER A 148 -38.93 -37.30 -19.86
C SER A 148 -38.19 -38.18 -20.87
N THR A 149 -37.95 -37.72 -22.10
CA THR A 149 -37.22 -38.50 -23.11
C THR A 149 -35.76 -38.08 -23.21
N ILE A 150 -34.92 -38.99 -23.74
CA ILE A 150 -33.49 -38.76 -23.98
C ILE A 150 -33.27 -37.46 -24.79
N ALA A 151 -34.05 -37.26 -25.85
CA ALA A 151 -33.90 -36.10 -26.73
C ALA A 151 -34.30 -34.77 -26.05
N GLY A 152 -35.31 -34.79 -25.18
CA GLY A 152 -35.71 -33.61 -24.40
C GLY A 152 -34.76 -33.30 -23.26
N MET A 153 -34.18 -34.31 -22.63
CA MET A 153 -33.13 -34.14 -21.61
C MET A 153 -31.83 -33.61 -22.20
N ASP A 154 -31.41 -34.09 -23.38
CA ASP A 154 -30.24 -33.54 -24.09
C ASP A 154 -30.41 -32.04 -24.40
N ARG A 155 -31.61 -31.63 -24.82
CA ARG A 155 -31.92 -30.20 -25.01
C ARG A 155 -31.79 -29.43 -23.69
N MET A 156 -32.34 -29.97 -22.61
CA MET A 156 -32.32 -29.31 -21.31
C MET A 156 -30.88 -29.18 -20.79
N ARG A 157 -30.06 -30.22 -20.93
CA ARG A 157 -28.63 -30.22 -20.59
C ARG A 157 -27.89 -29.11 -21.36
N LEU A 158 -27.96 -29.09 -22.69
CA LEU A 158 -27.29 -28.08 -23.51
C LEU A 158 -27.68 -26.64 -23.16
N LYS A 159 -28.96 -26.43 -22.84
CA LYS A 159 -29.47 -25.11 -22.40
C LYS A 159 -28.92 -24.67 -21.06
N LEU A 160 -28.70 -25.59 -20.13
CA LEU A 160 -28.21 -25.29 -18.79
C LEU A 160 -26.68 -25.22 -18.76
N GLU A 161 -25.98 -26.00 -19.60
CA GLU A 161 -24.52 -25.97 -19.73
C GLU A 161 -24.01 -24.61 -20.25
N THR A 162 -24.74 -23.97 -21.16
CA THR A 162 -24.32 -22.69 -21.75
C THR A 162 -24.17 -21.56 -20.69
N PRO A 163 -25.20 -21.20 -19.90
CA PRO A 163 -25.07 -20.16 -18.88
C PRO A 163 -24.08 -20.55 -17.78
N VAL A 164 -23.98 -21.84 -17.44
CA VAL A 164 -22.99 -22.34 -16.48
C VAL A 164 -21.57 -22.16 -16.99
N GLY A 165 -21.30 -22.46 -18.28
CA GLY A 165 -20.00 -22.21 -18.90
C GLY A 165 -19.66 -20.72 -19.04
N ILE A 166 -20.66 -19.84 -19.17
CA ILE A 166 -20.44 -18.39 -19.14
C ILE A 166 -20.08 -17.94 -17.72
N ALA A 167 -20.82 -18.41 -16.71
CA ALA A 167 -20.56 -18.10 -15.30
C ALA A 167 -19.15 -18.56 -14.88
N ASP A 168 -18.72 -19.73 -15.33
CA ASP A 168 -17.38 -20.29 -15.08
C ASP A 168 -16.26 -19.36 -15.61
N ARG A 169 -16.41 -18.89 -16.85
CA ARG A 169 -15.48 -17.93 -17.46
C ARG A 169 -15.46 -16.59 -16.74
N LEU A 170 -16.63 -16.10 -16.31
CA LEU A 170 -16.71 -14.85 -15.56
C LEU A 170 -16.04 -14.98 -14.19
N ILE A 171 -16.29 -16.06 -13.46
CA ILE A 171 -15.65 -16.35 -12.17
C ILE A 171 -14.12 -16.42 -12.33
N SER A 172 -13.63 -17.13 -13.35
CA SER A 172 -12.20 -17.23 -13.64
C SER A 172 -11.56 -15.87 -13.94
N ALA A 173 -12.26 -15.02 -14.70
CA ALA A 173 -11.81 -13.66 -14.99
C ALA A 173 -11.79 -12.78 -13.73
N CYS A 174 -12.83 -12.86 -12.90
CA CYS A 174 -12.90 -12.17 -11.61
C CYS A 174 -11.77 -12.60 -10.67
N GLU A 175 -11.51 -13.91 -10.56
CA GLU A 175 -10.42 -14.44 -9.72
C GLU A 175 -9.06 -13.91 -10.15
N THR A 176 -8.81 -13.86 -11.47
CA THR A 176 -7.56 -13.31 -12.02
C THR A 176 -7.40 -11.82 -11.67
N LEU A 177 -8.46 -11.03 -11.84
CA LEU A 177 -8.45 -9.60 -11.51
C LEU A 177 -8.24 -9.36 -10.02
N VAL A 178 -8.99 -10.04 -9.17
CA VAL A 178 -8.90 -9.91 -7.70
C VAL A 178 -7.52 -10.33 -7.20
N THR A 179 -6.97 -11.42 -7.72
CA THR A 179 -5.61 -11.88 -7.35
C THR A 179 -4.55 -10.85 -7.74
N GLN A 180 -4.68 -10.23 -8.92
CA GLN A 180 -3.75 -9.19 -9.36
C GLN A 180 -3.88 -7.93 -8.49
N ASP A 181 -5.11 -7.48 -8.25
CA ASP A 181 -5.39 -6.31 -7.40
C ASP A 181 -4.92 -6.52 -5.97
N TYR A 182 -5.07 -7.74 -5.44
CA TYR A 182 -4.58 -8.11 -4.10
C TYR A 182 -3.06 -7.99 -4.02
N ARG A 183 -2.34 -8.51 -5.02
CA ARG A 183 -0.87 -8.38 -5.08
C ARG A 183 -0.45 -6.92 -5.11
N CYS A 184 -1.09 -6.09 -5.93
CA CYS A 184 -0.79 -4.67 -6.02
C CYS A 184 -1.09 -3.95 -4.69
N ALA A 185 -2.27 -4.15 -4.10
CA ALA A 185 -2.64 -3.54 -2.83
C ALA A 185 -1.70 -3.97 -1.67
N LYS A 186 -1.24 -5.22 -1.69
CA LYS A 186 -0.27 -5.73 -0.71
C LYS A 186 1.10 -5.07 -0.87
N GLN A 187 1.57 -4.91 -2.11
CA GLN A 187 2.81 -4.21 -2.40
C GLN A 187 2.72 -2.73 -1.99
N ASP A 188 1.58 -2.08 -2.24
CA ASP A 188 1.32 -0.71 -1.79
C ASP A 188 1.44 -0.60 -0.27
N LEU A 189 0.78 -1.48 0.50
CA LEU A 189 0.87 -1.46 1.96
C LEU A 189 2.32 -1.66 2.45
N ILE A 190 3.07 -2.59 1.85
CA ILE A 190 4.49 -2.80 2.19
C ILE A 190 5.31 -1.54 1.90
N ALA A 191 5.09 -0.91 0.75
CA ALA A 191 5.81 0.29 0.35
C ALA A 191 5.47 1.50 1.22
N ILE A 192 4.19 1.68 1.59
CA ILE A 192 3.73 2.70 2.54
C ILE A 192 4.43 2.51 3.89
N ASN A 193 4.43 1.28 4.42
CA ASN A 193 5.12 0.96 5.67
C ASN A 193 6.64 1.16 5.56
N GLY A 194 7.22 0.89 4.40
CA GLY A 194 8.63 1.17 4.11
C GLY A 194 8.97 2.66 4.19
N VAL A 195 8.09 3.53 3.69
CA VAL A 195 8.28 5.00 3.84
C VAL A 195 8.15 5.41 5.30
N VAL A 196 7.14 4.90 6.02
CA VAL A 196 6.96 5.22 7.45
C VAL A 196 8.17 4.79 8.28
N ASN A 197 8.70 3.59 8.04
CA ASN A 197 9.84 3.06 8.77
C ASN A 197 11.20 3.61 8.29
N SER A 198 11.24 4.37 7.19
CA SER A 198 12.48 4.98 6.71
C SER A 198 13.07 6.02 7.68
N VAL A 199 12.27 6.49 8.63
CA VAL A 199 12.72 7.36 9.72
C VAL A 199 13.73 6.66 10.63
N ASP A 200 13.64 5.34 10.81
CA ASP A 200 14.59 4.58 11.63
C ASP A 200 16.00 4.60 11.01
N ASP A 201 16.09 4.37 9.70
CA ASP A 201 17.35 4.45 8.96
C ASP A 201 17.90 5.88 8.95
N PHE A 202 17.02 6.88 8.85
CA PHE A 202 17.41 8.29 8.95
C PHE A 202 17.93 8.64 10.34
N ALA A 203 17.31 8.16 11.41
CA ALA A 203 17.72 8.37 12.79
C ALA A 203 19.15 7.86 13.03
N LEU A 204 19.46 6.66 12.52
CA LEU A 204 20.82 6.10 12.58
C LEU A 204 21.84 6.99 11.87
N ASN A 205 21.51 7.50 10.68
CA ASN A 205 22.39 8.40 9.94
C ASN A 205 22.59 9.74 10.67
N MET A 206 21.53 10.29 11.27
CA MET A 206 21.60 11.51 12.07
C MET A 206 22.49 11.34 13.31
N GLU A 207 22.40 10.21 14.01
CA GLU A 207 23.27 9.90 15.16
C GLU A 207 24.74 9.87 14.72
N ILE A 208 25.05 9.24 13.59
CA ILE A 208 26.40 9.17 13.05
C ILE A 208 26.93 10.57 12.67
N GLU A 209 26.13 11.38 11.95
CA GLU A 209 26.51 12.75 11.58
C GLU A 209 26.69 13.64 12.83
N SER A 210 25.83 13.49 13.84
CA SER A 210 25.87 14.28 15.09
C SER A 210 27.16 14.11 15.89
N LEU A 211 27.84 12.96 15.76
CA LEU A 211 29.13 12.72 16.41
C LEU A 211 30.17 13.77 16.04
N SER A 212 30.14 14.28 14.81
CA SER A 212 31.07 15.32 14.37
C SER A 212 30.85 16.65 15.11
N TRP A 213 29.59 17.07 15.24
CA TRP A 213 29.18 18.26 16.00
C TRP A 213 29.54 18.17 17.48
N ARG A 214 29.25 17.02 18.12
CA ARG A 214 29.63 16.78 19.51
C ARG A 214 31.15 16.84 19.69
N ARG A 215 31.93 16.18 18.83
CA ARG A 215 33.41 16.22 18.88
C ARG A 215 33.96 17.63 18.70
N GLN A 216 33.44 18.41 17.76
CA GLN A 216 33.88 19.79 17.53
C GLN A 216 33.61 20.66 18.77
N THR A 217 32.41 20.54 19.34
CA THR A 217 32.00 21.27 20.54
C THR A 217 32.86 20.91 21.75
N LEU A 218 33.04 19.61 22.01
CA LEU A 218 33.87 19.10 23.10
C LEU A 218 35.34 19.51 22.94
N SER A 219 35.87 19.50 21.72
CA SER A 219 37.24 19.94 21.44
C SER A 219 37.45 21.43 21.75
N MET A 220 36.44 22.28 21.58
CA MET A 220 36.52 23.70 21.94
C MET A 220 36.55 23.88 23.46
N ILE A 221 35.77 23.09 24.19
CA ILE A 221 35.81 23.08 25.67
C ILE A 221 37.19 22.59 26.14
N GLU A 222 37.73 21.53 25.55
CA GLU A 222 39.06 20.99 25.88
C GLU A 222 40.19 21.99 25.60
N SER A 223 40.13 22.69 24.47
CA SER A 223 41.08 23.76 24.14
C SER A 223 40.99 24.91 25.14
N THR A 224 39.76 25.29 25.54
CA THR A 224 39.53 26.34 26.54
C THR A 224 40.08 25.92 27.90
N LYS A 225 39.80 24.69 28.33
CA LYS A 225 40.35 24.08 29.56
C LYS A 225 41.87 24.17 29.57
N SER A 226 42.52 23.78 28.48
CA SER A 226 43.98 23.81 28.35
C SER A 226 44.54 25.23 28.46
N ARG A 227 43.95 26.21 27.76
CA ARG A 227 44.35 27.62 27.82
C ARG A 227 44.18 28.23 29.22
N VAL A 228 43.09 27.89 29.91
CA VAL A 228 42.88 28.34 31.31
C VAL A 228 43.96 27.73 32.21
N VAL A 229 44.24 26.43 32.10
CA VAL A 229 45.28 25.76 32.91
C VAL A 229 46.66 26.40 32.68
N GLU A 230 47.06 26.64 31.42
CA GLU A 230 48.32 27.31 31.10
C GLU A 230 48.42 28.71 31.73
N LEU A 231 47.34 29.49 31.69
CA LEU A 231 47.32 30.83 32.26
C LEU A 231 47.36 30.79 33.80
N VAL A 232 46.67 29.83 34.43
CA VAL A 232 46.76 29.58 35.87
C VAL A 232 48.18 29.21 36.27
N GLU A 233 48.83 28.30 35.54
CA GLU A 233 50.22 27.89 35.77
C GLU A 233 51.22 29.05 35.61
N ALA A 234 51.05 29.88 34.59
CA ALA A 234 51.89 31.06 34.36
C ALA A 234 51.68 32.15 35.43
N THR A 235 50.45 32.32 35.90
CA THR A 235 50.12 33.31 36.94
C THR A 235 50.60 32.85 38.31
N MET A 236 50.47 31.57 38.64
CA MET A 236 50.81 30.99 39.96
C MET A 236 52.28 30.56 40.09
N GLN A 237 53.21 31.23 39.41
CA GLN A 237 54.64 31.02 39.62
C GLN A 237 55.10 31.73 40.90
N LEU A 238 56.04 31.13 41.64
CA LEU A 238 56.63 31.71 42.86
C LEU A 238 57.22 33.11 42.61
N SER A 239 57.76 33.34 41.42
CA SER A 239 58.30 34.62 40.94
C SER A 239 57.25 35.73 40.84
N ASN A 240 55.97 35.39 40.70
CA ASN A 240 54.88 36.35 40.53
C ASN A 240 54.11 36.63 41.84
N LEU A 241 54.49 35.98 42.94
CA LEU A 241 53.75 36.06 44.21
C LEU A 241 53.79 37.45 44.85
N ASP A 242 54.88 38.19 44.73
CA ASP A 242 54.99 39.55 45.28
C ASP A 242 54.01 40.51 44.57
N THR A 243 53.91 40.38 43.25
CA THR A 243 52.95 41.12 42.42
C THR A 243 51.51 40.81 42.82
N ILE A 244 51.18 39.55 43.05
CA ILE A 244 49.82 39.15 43.41
C ILE A 244 49.49 39.51 44.86
N ALA A 245 50.43 39.33 45.78
CA ALA A 245 50.29 39.75 47.17
C ALA A 245 50.01 41.25 47.25
N SER A 246 50.69 42.08 46.46
CA SER A 246 50.45 43.52 46.44
C SER A 246 49.00 43.88 46.04
N TYR A 247 48.36 43.12 45.15
CA TYR A 247 46.95 43.29 44.77
C TYR A 247 46.00 42.87 45.89
N VAL A 248 46.27 41.73 46.51
CA VAL A 248 45.43 41.17 47.59
C VAL A 248 45.49 42.03 48.86
N PHE A 249 46.68 42.51 49.24
CA PHE A 249 46.90 43.26 50.48
C PHE A 249 46.61 44.76 50.36
N LYS A 250 46.63 45.36 49.16
CA LYS A 250 46.26 46.78 48.97
C LYS A 250 44.76 47.06 49.05
N GLY A 251 43.91 46.02 49.17
CA GLY A 251 42.47 46.20 49.37
C GLY A 251 41.76 46.89 48.20
N GLU A 252 42.37 46.94 47.01
CA GLU A 252 41.75 47.51 45.83
C GLU A 252 40.54 46.67 45.42
N LYS A 253 39.36 47.28 45.29
CA LYS A 253 38.13 46.64 44.76
C LYS A 253 38.22 46.29 43.26
N ARG A 254 39.41 46.28 42.67
CA ARG A 254 39.63 46.05 41.24
C ARG A 254 39.91 44.58 41.00
N THR A 255 39.23 44.02 39.99
CA THR A 255 39.46 42.67 39.47
C THR A 255 40.93 42.50 39.10
N MET A 256 41.55 41.38 39.48
CA MET A 256 42.95 41.15 39.15
C MET A 256 43.17 41.12 37.61
N PRO A 257 44.32 41.58 37.10
CA PRO A 257 44.61 41.54 35.66
C PRO A 257 44.60 40.11 35.07
N ALA A 258 44.95 39.09 35.85
CA ALA A 258 44.92 37.70 35.39
C ALA A 258 43.46 37.20 35.23
N THR A 259 42.56 37.56 36.13
CA THR A 259 41.12 37.23 36.06
C THR A 259 40.42 37.93 34.90
N SER A 260 40.74 39.20 34.64
CA SER A 260 40.18 39.89 33.47
C SER A 260 40.70 39.30 32.14
N ARG A 261 41.95 38.82 32.10
CA ARG A 261 42.48 38.07 30.94
C ARG A 261 41.83 36.70 30.77
N ILE A 262 41.60 35.94 31.85
CA ILE A 262 40.87 34.66 31.76
C ILE A 262 39.47 34.88 31.19
N GLN A 263 38.76 35.89 31.69
CA GLN A 263 37.42 36.20 31.22
C GLN A 263 37.41 36.68 29.77
N ASN A 264 38.12 37.77 29.47
CA ASN A 264 38.00 38.45 28.17
C ASN A 264 38.77 37.74 27.04
N ASP A 265 39.91 37.12 27.34
CA ASP A 265 40.80 36.57 26.31
C ASP A 265 40.58 35.07 26.07
N ILE A 266 39.97 34.37 27.04
CA ILE A 266 39.81 32.91 27.00
C ILE A 266 38.33 32.50 27.07
N ILE A 267 37.62 32.83 28.16
CA ILE A 267 36.28 32.30 28.41
C ILE A 267 35.24 32.93 27.45
N ASP A 268 35.15 34.25 27.36
CA ASP A 268 34.13 34.93 26.54
C ASP A 268 34.22 34.58 25.04
N PRO A 269 35.41 34.56 24.40
CA PRO A 269 35.54 34.13 23.01
C PRO A 269 35.16 32.66 22.81
N SER A 270 35.48 31.80 23.78
CA SER A 270 35.14 30.37 23.72
C SER A 270 33.64 30.15 23.87
N VAL A 271 32.97 30.84 24.80
CA VAL A 271 31.51 30.78 24.96
C VAL A 271 30.81 31.20 23.67
N SER A 272 31.21 32.33 23.07
CA SER A 272 30.65 32.78 21.79
C SER A 272 30.90 31.79 20.65
N SER A 273 32.08 31.16 20.62
CA SER A 273 32.41 30.15 19.61
C SER A 273 31.57 28.89 19.77
N VAL A 274 31.33 28.43 21.01
CA VAL A 274 30.45 27.29 21.30
C VAL A 274 29.01 27.63 20.95
N GLN A 275 28.50 28.81 21.30
CA GLN A 275 27.16 29.27 20.91
C GLN A 275 26.97 29.26 19.39
N LYS A 276 27.98 29.68 18.64
CA LYS A 276 27.94 29.66 17.17
C LYS A 276 27.84 28.23 16.64
N ILE A 277 28.64 27.30 17.15
CA ILE A 277 28.59 25.88 16.74
C ILE A 277 27.23 25.27 17.09
N LEU A 278 26.68 25.57 18.27
CA LEU A 278 25.35 25.08 18.66
C LEU A 278 24.25 25.64 17.76
N ALA A 279 24.32 26.91 17.38
CA ALA A 279 23.38 27.49 16.41
C ALA A 279 23.50 26.83 15.03
N GLU A 280 24.72 26.52 14.57
CA GLU A 280 24.93 25.79 13.31
C GLU A 280 24.41 24.34 13.40
N TYR A 281 24.60 23.68 14.54
CA TYR A 281 24.07 22.34 14.83
C TYR A 281 22.54 22.31 14.84
N GLU A 282 21.88 23.25 15.52
CA GLU A 282 20.41 23.35 15.54
C GLU A 282 19.84 23.60 14.14
N ASN A 283 20.48 24.47 13.35
CA ASN A 283 20.09 24.72 11.96
C ASN A 283 20.25 23.46 11.10
N TRP A 284 21.35 22.71 11.27
CA TRP A 284 21.56 21.43 10.60
C TRP A 284 20.46 20.42 10.98
N LEU A 285 20.15 20.29 12.28
CA LEU A 285 19.15 19.37 12.81
C LEU A 285 17.75 19.68 12.25
N CYS A 286 17.31 20.93 12.35
CA CYS A 286 16.01 21.38 11.84
C CYS A 286 15.91 21.22 10.32
N SER A 287 16.95 21.60 9.58
CA SER A 287 16.97 21.52 8.12
C SER A 287 16.88 20.08 7.62
N LYS A 288 17.66 19.16 8.21
CA LYS A 288 17.65 17.74 7.85
C LYS A 288 16.29 17.09 8.14
N ASN A 289 15.69 17.38 9.30
CA ASN A 289 14.38 16.83 9.66
C ASN A 289 13.26 17.39 8.78
N ALA A 290 13.27 18.70 8.51
CA ALA A 290 12.29 19.31 7.62
C ALA A 290 12.38 18.74 6.19
N GLU A 291 13.60 18.52 5.69
CA GLU A 291 13.81 17.91 4.38
C GLU A 291 13.32 16.47 4.33
N GLN A 292 13.60 15.65 5.34
CA GLN A 292 13.08 14.28 5.39
C GLN A 292 11.56 14.21 5.49
N GLY A 293 10.97 15.04 6.36
CA GLY A 293 9.51 15.12 6.47
C GLY A 293 8.88 15.49 5.13
N ARG A 294 9.49 16.44 4.39
CA ARG A 294 9.06 16.81 3.05
C ARG A 294 9.18 15.65 2.06
N LEU A 295 10.30 14.93 2.03
CA LEU A 295 10.50 13.77 1.15
C LEU A 295 9.50 12.64 1.42
N CYS A 296 9.21 12.36 2.70
CA CYS A 296 8.21 11.38 3.09
C CYS A 296 6.82 11.79 2.59
N LYS A 297 6.41 13.04 2.85
CA LYS A 297 5.12 13.56 2.35
C LYS A 297 5.02 13.51 0.84
N GLU A 298 6.03 14.01 0.13
CA GLU A 298 6.03 13.98 -1.34
C GLU A 298 5.94 12.54 -1.88
N SER A 299 6.57 11.58 -1.20
CA SER A 299 6.46 10.16 -1.56
C SER A 299 5.03 9.66 -1.42
N PHE A 300 4.33 10.03 -0.34
CA PHE A 300 2.94 9.66 -0.15
C PHE A 300 2.02 10.27 -1.21
N GLU A 301 2.14 11.59 -1.42
CA GLU A 301 1.30 12.33 -2.36
C GLU A 301 1.51 11.91 -3.82
N LYS A 302 2.77 11.66 -4.24
CA LYS A 302 3.07 11.28 -5.63
C LYS A 302 2.68 9.84 -5.94
N ARG A 303 2.91 8.90 -5.02
CA ARG A 303 2.70 7.47 -5.29
C ARG A 303 1.27 7.01 -5.04
N TRP A 304 0.58 7.64 -4.09
CA TRP A 304 -0.75 7.20 -3.65
C TRP A 304 -1.80 8.32 -3.63
N SER A 305 -1.69 9.29 -4.54
CA SER A 305 -2.67 10.36 -4.73
C SER A 305 -4.11 9.86 -4.92
N SER A 306 -4.29 8.66 -5.48
CA SER A 306 -5.60 8.05 -5.71
C SER A 306 -6.22 7.41 -4.47
N LEU A 307 -5.46 7.16 -3.41
CA LEU A 307 -5.96 6.52 -2.19
C LEU A 307 -6.73 7.50 -1.30
N ILE A 308 -6.46 8.80 -1.40
CA ILE A 308 -7.07 9.83 -0.54
C ILE A 308 -7.82 10.85 -1.41
N HIS A 309 -9.11 11.06 -1.13
CA HIS A 309 -9.83 12.22 -1.64
C HIS A 309 -9.41 13.47 -0.86
N GLU A 310 -9.24 14.60 -1.55
CA GLU A 310 -8.68 15.92 -1.15
C GLU A 310 -9.14 16.54 0.20
N ASN A 311 -10.02 15.88 0.96
CA ASN A 311 -10.56 16.38 2.22
C ASN A 311 -9.69 16.15 3.46
N SER A 312 -8.59 15.40 3.40
CA SER A 312 -7.60 15.40 4.49
C SER A 312 -6.61 16.54 4.28
N GLN A 313 -7.08 17.78 4.38
CA GLN A 313 -6.19 18.93 4.53
C GLN A 313 -5.40 18.73 5.82
N MET A 314 -4.18 18.23 5.66
CA MET A 314 -3.22 18.07 6.73
C MET A 314 -3.01 19.42 7.39
N SER A 315 -3.31 19.52 8.68
CA SER A 315 -3.22 20.77 9.43
C SER A 315 -1.79 21.30 9.39
N PHE A 316 -1.65 22.59 9.13
CA PHE A 316 -0.41 23.35 9.32
C PHE A 316 0.25 23.07 10.69
N GLU A 317 -0.57 22.75 11.69
CA GLU A 317 -0.17 22.32 13.04
C GLU A 317 0.73 21.09 13.07
N THR A 318 0.55 20.12 12.17
CA THR A 318 1.39 18.91 12.10
C THR A 318 2.78 19.25 11.58
N TYR A 319 2.89 20.25 10.69
CA TYR A 319 4.16 20.75 10.17
C TYR A 319 4.96 21.58 11.19
N GLU A 320 4.27 22.31 12.06
CA GLU A 320 4.90 23.05 13.17
C GLU A 320 5.62 22.13 14.17
N LEU A 321 5.23 20.85 14.27
CA LEU A 321 5.93 19.85 15.10
C LEU A 321 7.38 19.63 14.66
N LEU A 322 7.70 19.78 13.37
CA LEU A 322 9.08 19.64 12.86
C LEU A 322 9.97 20.83 13.25
N LYS A 323 9.38 21.94 13.71
CA LYS A 323 10.08 23.20 13.99
C LYS A 323 10.26 23.46 15.49
N LYS A 324 9.54 22.74 16.34
CA LYS A 324 9.68 22.79 17.80
C LYS A 324 10.65 21.70 18.24
N GLY A 325 11.87 22.09 18.59
CA GLY A 325 12.75 21.28 19.42
C GLY A 325 13.15 22.11 20.64
N ASP A 326 13.24 21.49 21.81
CA ASP A 326 13.80 22.17 22.98
C ASP A 326 15.27 22.51 22.69
N GLN A 327 15.67 23.77 22.87
CA GLN A 327 17.04 24.23 22.63
C GLN A 327 17.92 23.92 23.85
N ALA A 328 17.97 22.66 24.28
CA ALA A 328 18.58 22.31 25.55
C ALA A 328 20.09 22.56 25.53
N GLY A 329 20.78 22.29 24.41
CA GLY A 329 22.19 22.63 24.23
C GLY A 329 22.47 24.13 24.35
N TYR A 330 21.64 24.96 23.72
CA TYR A 330 21.76 26.42 23.81
C TYR A 330 21.55 26.92 25.24
N ARG A 331 20.53 26.40 25.96
CA ARG A 331 20.25 26.76 27.36
C ARG A 331 21.40 26.44 28.32
N VAL A 332 22.14 25.35 28.10
CA VAL A 332 23.31 25.00 28.94
C VAL A 332 24.38 26.09 28.86
N ILE A 333 24.62 26.65 27.67
CA ILE A 333 25.61 27.70 27.45
C ILE A 333 25.07 29.09 27.81
N GLU A 334 23.78 29.36 27.59
CA GLU A 334 23.14 30.61 28.02
C GLU A 334 23.18 30.78 29.55
N ASN A 335 22.99 29.69 30.29
CA ASN A 335 23.10 29.68 31.75
C ASN A 335 24.56 29.75 32.25
N PHE A 336 25.56 29.70 31.37
CA PHE A 336 26.96 29.81 31.75
C PHE A 336 27.40 31.28 31.89
N SER A 337 27.68 31.71 33.13
CA SER A 337 28.16 33.06 33.41
C SER A 337 29.69 33.13 33.50
N SER A 338 30.34 33.66 32.47
CA SER A 338 31.79 33.94 32.48
C SER A 338 32.21 34.82 33.66
N SER A 339 31.36 35.77 34.03
CA SER A 339 31.60 36.69 35.14
C SER A 339 31.55 35.99 36.51
N ALA A 340 30.66 35.01 36.68
CA ALA A 340 30.57 34.21 37.90
C ALA A 340 31.81 33.30 38.04
N VAL A 341 32.23 32.66 36.96
CA VAL A 341 33.43 31.80 36.92
C VAL A 341 34.69 32.62 37.24
N SER A 342 34.85 33.79 36.61
CA SER A 342 35.99 34.68 36.86
C SER A 342 36.07 35.16 38.31
N LYS A 343 34.93 35.57 38.89
CA LYS A 343 34.85 35.99 40.31
C LYS A 343 35.18 34.86 41.28
N SER A 344 34.71 33.65 41.00
CA SER A 344 34.97 32.48 41.84
C SER A 344 36.46 32.11 41.83
N PHE A 345 37.09 32.15 40.64
CA PHE A 345 38.53 31.98 40.52
C PHE A 345 39.31 33.09 41.27
N GLU A 346 38.90 34.35 41.17
CA GLU A 346 39.52 35.45 41.91
C GLU A 346 39.51 35.22 43.42
N GLN A 347 38.38 34.76 43.95
CA GLN A 347 38.21 34.44 45.35
C GLN A 347 39.14 33.30 45.79
N GLU A 348 39.30 32.28 44.96
CA GLU A 348 40.18 31.14 45.25
C GLU A 348 41.66 31.52 45.25
N VAL A 349 42.09 32.37 44.30
CA VAL A 349 43.46 32.93 44.30
C VAL A 349 43.71 33.78 45.55
N ARG A 350 42.72 34.58 45.96
CA ARG A 350 42.79 35.43 47.15
C ARG A 350 42.93 34.59 48.43
N GLU A 351 42.11 33.56 48.60
CA GLU A 351 42.16 32.65 49.76
C GLU A 351 43.49 31.89 49.84
N MET A 352 44.03 31.44 48.70
CA MET A 352 45.33 30.78 48.63
C MET A 352 46.47 31.69 49.15
N ILE A 353 46.49 32.97 48.77
CA ILE A 353 47.57 33.92 49.10
C ILE A 353 47.46 34.43 50.52
N LEU A 354 46.26 34.76 50.99
CA LEU A 354 46.02 35.12 52.39
C LEU A 354 46.46 33.99 53.33
N GLY A 355 46.20 32.72 52.95
CA GLY A 355 46.66 31.55 53.68
C GLY A 355 48.15 31.19 53.51
N THR A 356 48.92 31.93 52.71
CA THR A 356 50.36 31.72 52.44
C THR A 356 51.21 32.84 53.09
N PHE A 357 50.72 34.08 53.10
CA PHE A 357 51.44 35.26 53.60
C PHE A 357 50.87 35.85 54.90
N GLY A 358 49.65 35.49 55.32
CA GLY A 358 49.00 36.03 56.51
C GLY A 358 49.40 35.33 57.82
N GLN A 359 50.51 35.73 58.44
CA GLN A 359 50.73 35.51 59.87
C GLN A 359 49.99 36.59 60.66
N LEU A 360 48.70 36.36 60.95
CA LEU A 360 47.85 36.93 62.03
C LEU A 360 46.41 37.11 61.52
N GLY A 361 45.45 36.44 62.18
CA GLY A 361 44.04 36.84 62.15
C GLY A 361 43.05 35.89 61.49
N VAL A 362 42.65 34.87 62.26
CA VAL A 362 41.27 34.37 62.47
C VAL A 362 40.29 34.33 61.27
N ALA A 363 39.80 33.10 61.04
CA ALA A 363 38.70 32.69 60.17
C ALA A 363 37.43 33.56 60.24
N GLY A 364 36.72 33.72 59.11
CA GLY A 364 35.27 34.02 59.16
C GLY A 364 34.64 34.97 58.12
N PHE A 365 35.31 35.39 57.05
CA PHE A 365 34.74 36.39 56.12
C PHE A 365 34.77 35.96 54.64
N SER A 366 34.01 34.93 54.24
CA SER A 366 33.66 34.73 52.82
C SER A 366 32.58 33.66 52.53
N ALA A 367 31.69 33.33 53.46
CA ALA A 367 30.50 32.52 53.14
C ALA A 367 29.21 33.36 53.00
N SER A 368 29.17 34.58 53.52
CA SER A 368 27.92 35.35 53.69
C SER A 368 27.60 36.36 52.58
N LEU A 369 28.47 36.54 51.56
CA LEU A 369 28.27 37.57 50.53
C LEU A 369 27.81 37.06 49.16
N LEU A 370 27.62 35.75 48.97
CA LEU A 370 27.21 35.19 47.67
C LEU A 370 25.82 34.56 47.63
N THR A 371 25.03 34.58 48.71
CA THR A 371 23.69 33.99 48.74
C THR A 371 22.55 34.97 48.40
N SER A 372 22.81 36.26 48.11
CA SER A 372 21.75 37.27 47.96
C SER A 372 21.38 37.65 46.52
N VAL A 373 22.09 37.12 45.52
CA VAL A 373 21.80 37.34 44.10
C VAL A 373 22.10 36.02 43.41
N LEU A 374 21.17 35.52 42.59
CA LEU A 374 21.24 34.36 41.67
C LEU A 374 20.13 33.33 41.99
N GLN A 375 19.28 33.07 41.00
CA GLN A 375 18.00 32.35 41.12
C GLN A 375 18.00 31.03 40.34
N THR A 376 19.15 30.51 39.87
CA THR A 376 19.18 29.30 39.03
C THR A 376 20.10 28.18 39.55
N THR A 377 19.69 26.94 39.27
CA THR A 377 20.23 25.70 39.85
C THR A 377 21.66 25.33 39.43
N LEU A 378 22.22 26.01 38.41
CA LEU A 378 23.60 25.81 37.96
C LEU A 378 24.60 26.72 38.72
N GLU A 379 24.12 27.86 39.21
CA GLU A 379 24.92 28.89 39.90
C GLU A 379 25.33 28.43 41.31
N ASP A 380 24.46 27.66 41.98
CA ASP A 380 24.75 27.06 43.29
C ASP A 380 25.89 26.03 43.24
N LEU A 381 26.07 25.33 42.12
CA LEU A 381 27.13 24.34 41.94
C LEU A 381 28.51 24.98 41.74
N LEU A 382 28.56 26.20 41.18
CA LEU A 382 29.79 26.98 41.04
C LEU A 382 30.17 27.72 42.32
N ALA A 383 29.18 28.20 43.09
CA ALA A 383 29.41 28.88 44.37
C ALA A 383 29.80 27.91 45.52
N LEU A 384 29.22 26.71 45.57
CA LEU A 384 29.47 25.74 46.67
C LEU A 384 30.74 24.88 46.48
N GLY A 385 31.25 24.73 45.26
CA GLY A 385 32.38 23.83 44.98
C GLY A 385 33.77 24.37 45.31
N ILE A 386 33.89 25.70 45.49
CA ILE A 386 35.19 26.38 45.56
C ILE A 386 35.57 26.80 46.99
N CYS A 387 34.60 26.99 47.89
CA CYS A 387 34.80 27.62 49.20
C CYS A 387 35.04 26.68 50.40
N SER A 388 35.67 25.51 50.25
CA SER A 388 36.05 24.72 51.44
C SER A 388 37.44 24.11 51.34
N VAL A 389 38.38 24.65 52.12
CA VAL A 389 39.15 23.98 53.19
C VAL A 389 40.23 24.97 53.65
N GLY A 390 40.03 25.55 54.84
CA GLY A 390 40.99 26.46 55.46
C GLY A 390 42.01 25.74 56.33
N GLY A 391 43.29 26.09 56.13
CA GLY A 391 44.29 26.31 57.19
C GLY A 391 45.09 25.11 57.75
N TYR A 392 46.28 24.83 57.18
CA TYR A 392 47.56 24.75 57.92
C TYR A 392 48.76 24.57 56.96
N ILE A 393 49.92 25.17 57.33
CA ILE A 393 51.26 25.11 56.71
C ILE A 393 51.41 25.92 55.39
N ALA A 394 52.03 27.10 55.52
CA ALA A 394 51.91 28.21 54.57
C ALA A 394 53.01 28.34 53.50
N ILE A 395 54.05 27.49 53.48
CA ILE A 395 55.16 27.66 52.49
C ILE A 395 55.52 26.34 51.76
N SER A 396 55.37 25.17 52.39
CA SER A 396 55.71 23.88 51.76
C SER A 396 54.67 23.35 50.77
N ASN A 397 53.40 23.78 50.90
CA ASN A 397 52.26 23.20 50.17
C ASN A 397 51.80 24.02 48.96
N PHE A 398 52.55 25.05 48.56
CA PHE A 398 52.22 25.86 47.38
C PHE A 398 52.03 25.03 46.09
N PRO A 399 52.89 24.03 45.78
CA PRO A 399 52.67 23.15 44.62
C PRO A 399 51.37 22.35 44.71
N ALA A 400 51.03 21.84 45.91
CA ALA A 400 49.82 21.06 46.13
C ALA A 400 48.54 21.91 46.02
N ARG A 401 48.56 23.15 46.52
CA ARG A 401 47.44 24.10 46.38
C ARG A 401 47.24 24.53 44.92
N ARG A 402 48.32 24.80 44.18
CA ARG A 402 48.26 25.07 42.74
C ARG A 402 47.60 23.91 41.99
N GLN A 403 48.01 22.66 42.30
CA GLN A 403 47.42 21.47 41.68
C GLN A 403 45.92 21.35 41.98
N SER A 404 45.50 21.66 43.21
CA SER A 404 44.08 21.65 43.58
C SER A 404 43.22 22.62 42.76
N VAL A 405 43.73 23.81 42.42
CA VAL A 405 43.01 24.79 41.58
C VAL A 405 42.89 24.27 40.14
N ILE A 406 43.98 23.72 39.60
CA ILE A 406 43.99 23.09 38.28
C ILE A 406 42.98 21.93 38.21
N ASP A 407 42.94 21.08 39.24
CA ASP A 407 42.03 19.94 39.28
C ASP A 407 40.55 20.37 39.37
N LYS A 408 40.25 21.46 40.08
CA LYS A 408 38.91 22.06 40.12
C LYS A 408 38.49 22.62 38.76
N VAL A 409 39.37 23.34 38.07
CA VAL A 409 39.13 23.86 36.72
C VAL A 409 38.85 22.70 35.75
N LYS A 410 39.69 21.65 35.79
CA LYS A 410 39.51 20.46 34.96
C LYS A 410 38.15 19.80 35.22
N LYS A 411 37.83 19.54 36.47
CA LYS A 411 36.54 18.92 36.87
C LYS A 411 35.33 19.72 36.40
N LYS A 412 35.40 21.06 36.42
CA LYS A 412 34.30 21.93 35.96
C LYS A 412 34.17 21.94 34.43
N ALA A 413 35.29 22.00 33.72
CA ALA A 413 35.28 21.91 32.26
C ALA A 413 34.75 20.55 31.79
N ASP A 414 35.17 19.45 32.44
CA ASP A 414 34.72 18.10 32.12
C ASP A 414 33.21 17.92 32.43
N ALA A 415 32.71 18.54 33.51
CA ALA A 415 31.27 18.54 33.83
C ALA A 415 30.45 19.33 32.80
N LEU A 416 30.90 20.52 32.39
CA LEU A 416 30.25 21.30 31.34
C LEU A 416 30.23 20.55 30.01
N ALA A 417 31.35 19.92 29.64
CA ALA A 417 31.46 19.08 28.46
C ALA A 417 30.43 17.94 28.48
N TYR A 418 30.31 17.24 29.60
CA TYR A 418 29.34 16.17 29.79
C TYR A 418 27.89 16.67 29.71
N GLU A 419 27.54 17.73 30.44
CA GLU A 419 26.18 18.31 30.44
C GLU A 419 25.77 18.77 29.04
N LEU A 420 26.70 19.36 28.29
CA LEU A 420 26.46 19.82 26.93
C LEU A 420 26.32 18.64 25.94
N GLU A 421 27.16 17.61 26.05
CA GLU A 421 27.05 16.41 25.21
C GLU A 421 25.68 15.72 25.41
N GLU A 422 25.25 15.58 26.67
CA GLU A 422 23.95 15.00 27.01
C GLU A 422 22.77 15.89 26.60
N ALA A 423 22.95 17.22 26.58
CA ALA A 423 21.95 18.13 26.01
C ALA A 423 21.82 17.97 24.50
N MET A 424 22.93 17.92 23.76
CA MET A 424 22.91 17.68 22.31
C MET A 424 22.31 16.31 21.94
N LYS A 425 22.55 15.27 22.76
CA LYS A 425 21.90 13.96 22.58
C LYS A 425 20.38 14.05 22.74
N ARG A 426 19.91 14.81 23.73
CA ARG A 426 18.47 15.03 23.95
C ARG A 426 17.83 15.82 22.81
N ASP A 427 18.47 16.91 22.37
CA ASP A 427 18.00 17.72 21.24
C ASP A 427 17.84 16.85 19.98
N LEU A 428 18.83 15.99 19.69
CA LEU A 428 18.76 15.05 18.57
C LEU A 428 17.61 14.04 18.72
N ALA A 429 17.49 13.41 19.89
CA ALA A 429 16.47 12.39 20.14
C ALA A 429 15.06 12.97 20.00
N GLU A 430 14.82 14.15 20.59
CA GLU A 430 13.54 14.86 20.48
C GLU A 430 13.22 15.22 19.02
N ALA A 431 14.21 15.72 18.28
CA ALA A 431 14.00 16.12 16.90
C ALA A 431 13.68 14.92 15.99
N VAL A 432 14.31 13.75 16.22
CA VAL A 432 14.01 12.49 15.53
C VAL A 432 12.62 11.97 15.92
N GLU A 433 12.25 12.02 17.21
CA GLU A 433 10.93 11.60 17.70
C GLU A 433 9.80 12.46 17.11
N ASN A 434 10.03 13.77 16.98
CA ASN A 434 9.09 14.69 16.34
C ASN A 434 8.92 14.37 14.85
N LEU A 435 10.01 14.00 14.16
CA LEU A 435 9.94 13.53 12.77
C LEU A 435 9.19 12.20 12.64
N ASP A 436 9.45 11.22 13.51
CA ASP A 436 8.74 9.93 13.51
C ASP A 436 7.24 10.14 13.73
N THR A 437 6.88 10.96 14.73
CA THR A 437 5.49 11.33 15.02
C THR A 437 4.82 11.99 13.81
N PHE A 438 5.52 12.91 13.15
CA PHE A 438 5.06 13.54 11.92
C PHE A 438 4.84 12.51 10.81
N VAL A 439 5.84 11.68 10.49
CA VAL A 439 5.77 10.70 9.40
C VAL A 439 4.68 9.67 9.64
N ARG A 440 4.49 9.20 10.88
CA ARG A 440 3.39 8.31 11.25
C ARG A 440 2.04 8.98 11.09
N ALA A 441 1.90 10.24 11.52
CA ALA A 441 0.65 10.99 11.40
C ALA A 441 0.24 11.18 9.93
N ILE A 442 1.19 11.50 9.05
CA ILE A 442 0.91 11.66 7.61
C ILE A 442 0.71 10.32 6.90
N GLY A 443 1.38 9.26 7.33
CA GLY A 443 1.31 7.94 6.71
C GLY A 443 0.06 7.14 7.11
N LYS A 444 -0.49 7.39 8.30
CA LYS A 444 -1.61 6.64 8.89
C LYS A 444 -2.84 6.55 7.98
N PRO A 445 -3.34 7.64 7.36
CA PRO A 445 -4.47 7.57 6.43
C PRO A 445 -4.21 6.65 5.22
N TYR A 446 -2.99 6.65 4.69
CA TYR A 446 -2.60 5.79 3.57
C TYR A 446 -2.52 4.32 4.00
N GLN A 447 -1.97 4.04 5.18
CA GLN A 447 -1.93 2.68 5.76
C GLN A 447 -3.34 2.13 5.95
N ASP A 448 -4.23 2.92 6.56
CA ASP A 448 -5.59 2.50 6.86
C ASP A 448 -6.38 2.24 5.58
N GLN A 449 -6.24 3.11 4.56
CA GLN A 449 -6.90 2.92 3.28
C GLN A 449 -6.36 1.70 2.51
N ALA A 450 -5.04 1.48 2.50
CA ALA A 450 -4.43 0.31 1.87
C ALA A 450 -4.88 -0.98 2.56
N GLN A 451 -4.94 -0.99 3.90
CA GLN A 451 -5.44 -2.12 4.67
C GLN A 451 -6.93 -2.37 4.41
N HIS A 452 -7.75 -1.32 4.38
CA HIS A 452 -9.17 -1.43 4.06
C HIS A 452 -9.38 -2.03 2.65
N ARG A 453 -8.57 -1.62 1.67
CA ARG A 453 -8.60 -2.20 0.32
C ARG A 453 -8.27 -3.69 0.32
N LEU A 454 -7.28 -4.13 1.09
CA LEU A 454 -6.94 -5.55 1.24
C LEU A 454 -8.08 -6.35 1.85
N ASN A 455 -8.65 -5.87 2.96
CA ASN A 455 -9.76 -6.55 3.63
C ASN A 455 -10.96 -6.73 2.67
N LYS A 456 -11.29 -5.70 1.88
CA LYS A 456 -12.35 -5.78 0.88
C LYS A 456 -12.05 -6.81 -0.22
N LEU A 457 -10.79 -6.94 -0.64
CA LEU A 457 -10.40 -7.93 -1.64
C LEU A 457 -10.47 -9.36 -1.07
N ASP A 458 -10.15 -9.55 0.20
CA ASP A 458 -10.33 -10.84 0.90
C ASP A 458 -11.81 -11.25 0.95
N GLU A 459 -12.71 -10.30 1.29
CA GLU A 459 -14.17 -10.53 1.26
C GLU A 459 -14.65 -10.96 -0.13
N ILE A 460 -14.23 -10.24 -1.18
CA ILE A 460 -14.59 -10.57 -2.57
C ILE A 460 -14.05 -11.96 -2.96
N GLN A 461 -12.85 -12.31 -2.51
CA GLN A 461 -12.27 -13.62 -2.80
C GLN A 461 -13.05 -14.77 -2.14
N GLU A 462 -13.61 -14.54 -0.95
CA GLU A 462 -14.53 -15.47 -0.30
C GLU A 462 -15.85 -15.60 -1.08
N GLU A 463 -16.42 -14.50 -1.55
CA GLU A 463 -17.63 -14.50 -2.39
C GLU A 463 -17.43 -15.25 -3.71
N ILE A 464 -16.29 -15.05 -4.37
CA ILE A 464 -15.89 -15.77 -5.59
C ILE A 464 -15.80 -17.27 -5.29
N SER A 465 -15.12 -17.66 -4.21
CA SER A 465 -14.97 -19.06 -3.80
C SER A 465 -16.33 -19.72 -3.50
N ASN A 466 -17.23 -19.00 -2.86
CA ASN A 466 -18.59 -19.48 -2.59
C ASN A 466 -19.42 -19.62 -3.87
N SER A 467 -19.27 -18.69 -4.81
CA SER A 467 -19.93 -18.74 -6.13
C SER A 467 -19.41 -19.90 -6.97
N GLU A 468 -18.09 -20.16 -6.94
CA GLU A 468 -17.46 -21.27 -7.63
C GLU A 468 -17.98 -22.63 -7.10
N LYS A 469 -18.08 -22.80 -5.78
CA LYS A 469 -18.65 -24.01 -5.17
C LYS A 469 -20.08 -24.26 -5.65
N LYS A 470 -20.94 -23.23 -5.65
CA LYS A 470 -22.32 -23.33 -6.15
C LYS A 470 -22.36 -23.71 -7.63
N LEU A 471 -21.47 -23.13 -8.44
CA LEU A 471 -21.39 -23.43 -9.86
C LEU A 471 -20.97 -24.89 -10.12
N ARG A 472 -20.00 -25.41 -9.36
CA ARG A 472 -19.59 -26.82 -9.42
C ARG A 472 -20.74 -27.75 -9.05
N THR A 473 -21.54 -27.43 -8.03
CA THR A 473 -22.74 -28.20 -7.70
C THR A 473 -23.73 -28.23 -8.87
N LEU A 474 -24.02 -27.08 -9.48
CA LEU A 474 -24.89 -27.01 -10.66
C LEU A 474 -24.35 -27.80 -11.85
N GLN A 475 -23.04 -27.76 -12.10
CA GLN A 475 -22.40 -28.56 -13.15
C GLN A 475 -22.63 -30.07 -12.94
N VAL A 476 -22.45 -30.55 -11.70
CA VAL A 476 -22.68 -31.95 -11.34
C VAL A 476 -24.15 -32.33 -11.47
N GLU A 477 -25.07 -31.48 -11.02
CA GLU A 477 -26.52 -31.70 -11.19
C GLU A 477 -26.93 -31.80 -12.66
N ILE A 478 -26.39 -30.93 -13.52
CA ILE A 478 -26.67 -30.92 -14.96
C ILE A 478 -26.10 -32.17 -15.65
N GLN A 479 -24.90 -32.63 -15.27
CA GLN A 479 -24.30 -33.86 -15.78
C GLN A 479 -25.11 -35.10 -15.36
N ASN A 480 -25.68 -35.06 -14.15
CA ASN A 480 -26.48 -36.15 -13.60
C ASN A 480 -27.95 -36.14 -14.06
N LEU A 481 -28.36 -35.24 -14.95
CA LEU A 481 -29.66 -35.28 -15.61
C LEU A 481 -29.78 -36.57 -16.46
N HIS A 482 -30.51 -37.56 -15.94
CA HIS A 482 -30.85 -38.83 -16.59
C HIS A 482 -32.36 -39.06 -16.61
N VAL A 483 -32.81 -39.84 -17.60
CA VAL A 483 -34.21 -40.27 -17.73
C VAL A 483 -34.55 -41.17 -16.54
N SER A 484 -35.62 -40.84 -15.80
CA SER A 484 -36.15 -41.69 -14.72
C SER A 484 -36.93 -42.88 -15.25
#